data_AF-A0A4Q7LY02-F1
#
_entry.id   AF-A0A4Q7LY02-F1
#
_cell.length_a   1.000
_cell.length_b   1.000
_cell.length_c   1.000
_cell.angle_alpha   90.00
_cell.angle_beta   90.00
_cell.angle_gamma   90.00
#
_symmetry.space_group_name_H-M   'P 1'
#
loop_
_entity.id
_entity.type
_entity.pdbx_description
1 polymer ?
#
loop_
_entity_poly.entity_id
_entity_poly.type
_entity_poly.pdbx_seq_one_letter_code
_entity_poly.pdbx_strand_id
1 'polypeptide(L)'
;MLISVITLAIAGLLISTSAELAARGIVGPNAAVGIRIPSVSASMAAWQAGHRAARWWMHVAAVAFVATAVWVALDPEALSVAVGVGAIAGLVAVTVAAVVAHRAAVRATADVSRDAASNPAAS
;
A
#
# COMPACT_ATOMS: atom_id res chain seq x y z
N MET A 1 16.11 14.65 -16.33
CA MET A 1 15.13 14.02 -17.23
C MET A 1 15.18 12.51 -17.16
N LEU A 2 16.17 11.86 -17.79
CA LEU A 2 16.25 10.39 -17.81
C LEU A 2 16.28 9.74 -16.42
N ILE A 3 17.09 10.28 -15.49
CA ILE A 3 17.16 9.79 -14.11
C ILE A 3 15.78 9.86 -13.43
N SER A 4 15.08 10.99 -13.56
CA SER A 4 13.74 11.18 -12.97
C SER A 4 12.72 10.18 -13.49
N VAL A 5 12.69 9.95 -14.81
CA VAL A 5 11.80 8.96 -15.45
C VAL A 5 12.09 7.56 -14.91
N ILE A 6 13.35 7.16 -14.88
CA ILE A 6 13.77 5.85 -14.36
C ILE A 6 13.40 5.71 -12.88
N THR A 7 13.69 6.73 -12.06
CA THR A 7 13.36 6.72 -10.63
C THR A 7 11.86 6.55 -10.40
N LEU A 8 11.01 7.30 -11.12
CA LEU A 8 9.55 7.22 -10.99
C LEU A 8 9.02 5.84 -11.42
N ALA A 9 9.53 5.30 -12.54
CA ALA A 9 9.14 3.98 -13.01
C ALA A 9 9.53 2.87 -12.02
N ILE A 10 10.76 2.92 -11.48
CA ILE A 10 11.23 1.97 -10.46
C ILE A 10 10.41 2.11 -9.18
N ALA A 11 10.11 3.33 -8.73
CA ALA A 11 9.29 3.56 -7.55
C ALA A 11 7.88 2.93 -7.70
N GLY A 12 7.22 3.14 -8.84
CA GLY A 12 5.93 2.51 -9.12
C GLY A 12 6.00 0.98 -9.09
N LEU A 13 7.02 0.40 -9.71
CA LEU A 13 7.25 -1.06 -9.70
C LEU A 13 7.47 -1.59 -8.28
N LEU A 14 8.30 -0.93 -7.47
CA LEU A 14 8.59 -1.31 -6.09
C LEU A 14 7.34 -1.22 -5.21
N ILE A 15 6.52 -0.17 -5.38
CA ILE A 15 5.25 -0.02 -4.66
C ILE A 15 4.30 -1.18 -5.00
N SER A 16 4.10 -1.44 -6.28
CA SER A 16 3.20 -2.49 -6.76
C SER A 16 3.62 -3.89 -6.28
N THR A 17 4.90 -4.23 -6.46
CA THR A 17 5.44 -5.54 -6.04
C THR A 17 5.40 -5.71 -4.53
N SER A 18 5.79 -4.69 -3.76
CA SER A 18 5.74 -4.72 -2.29
C SER A 18 4.32 -4.90 -1.78
N ALA A 19 3.36 -4.18 -2.36
CA ALA A 19 1.95 -4.31 -1.99
C ALA A 19 1.41 -5.72 -2.25
N GLU A 20 1.79 -6.32 -3.39
CA GLU A 20 1.39 -7.67 -3.76
C GLU A 20 1.98 -8.72 -2.79
N LEU A 21 3.27 -8.63 -2.50
CA LEU A 21 3.96 -9.55 -1.59
C LEU A 21 3.40 -9.48 -0.16
N ALA A 22 3.11 -8.27 0.33
CA ALA A 22 2.49 -8.07 1.64
C ALA A 22 1.03 -8.57 1.67
N ALA A 23 0.25 -8.30 0.62
CA ALA A 23 -1.14 -8.76 0.53
C ALA A 23 -1.27 -10.28 0.44
N ARG A 24 -0.32 -10.95 -0.21
CA ARG A 24 -0.24 -12.42 -0.27
C ARG A 24 0.28 -13.05 1.02
N GLY A 25 0.78 -12.24 1.97
CA GLY A 25 1.39 -12.73 3.20
C GLY A 25 2.76 -13.36 3.01
N ILE A 26 3.40 -13.18 1.84
CA ILE A 26 4.77 -13.65 1.59
C ILE A 26 5.74 -12.83 2.44
N VAL A 27 5.46 -11.54 2.59
CA VAL A 27 6.22 -10.61 3.43
C VAL A 27 5.39 -10.28 4.66
N GLY A 28 5.90 -10.67 5.83
CA GLY A 28 5.32 -10.34 7.14
C GLY A 28 5.72 -8.95 7.65
N PRO A 29 5.27 -8.58 8.85
CA PRO A 29 5.63 -7.30 9.48
C PRO A 29 7.15 -7.13 9.57
N ASN A 30 7.68 -6.08 8.92
CA ASN A 30 9.12 -5.81 8.89
C ASN A 30 9.39 -4.29 8.84
N ALA A 31 10.66 -3.88 9.03
CA ALA A 31 11.11 -2.49 9.07
C ALA A 31 11.06 -1.74 7.73
N ALA A 32 11.11 -2.46 6.62
CA ALA A 32 11.39 -1.90 5.30
C ALA A 32 10.13 -1.70 4.44
N VAL A 33 9.10 -2.54 4.59
CA VAL A 33 7.98 -2.64 3.66
C VAL A 33 6.64 -2.70 4.39
N GLY A 34 5.63 -2.03 3.83
CA GLY A 34 4.22 -2.16 4.21
C GLY A 34 3.65 -0.98 5.01
N ILE A 35 2.37 -1.06 5.32
CA ILE A 35 1.63 -0.07 6.11
C ILE A 35 1.89 -0.34 7.60
N ARG A 36 2.69 0.52 8.24
CA ARG A 36 3.20 0.32 9.61
C ARG A 36 2.38 1.07 10.67
N ILE A 37 1.07 0.94 10.57
CA ILE A 37 0.16 1.50 11.59
C ILE A 37 -0.04 0.44 12.68
N PRO A 38 -0.08 0.81 13.98
CA PRO A 38 -0.15 -0.16 15.09
C PRO A 38 -1.21 -1.24 14.93
N SER A 39 -2.39 -0.88 14.42
CA SER A 39 -3.49 -1.82 14.17
C SER A 39 -3.13 -2.90 13.15
N VAL A 40 -2.40 -2.55 12.08
CA VAL A 40 -2.04 -3.47 10.98
C VAL A 40 -0.89 -4.37 11.41
N SER A 41 0.04 -3.88 12.23
CA SER A 41 1.17 -4.66 12.73
C SER A 41 0.88 -5.49 13.98
N ALA A 42 -0.35 -5.46 14.51
CA ALA A 42 -0.71 -6.10 15.77
C ALA A 42 -0.64 -7.64 15.73
N SER A 43 -0.95 -8.24 14.57
CA SER A 43 -0.90 -9.69 14.37
C SER A 43 -0.71 -10.01 12.89
N MET A 44 -0.34 -11.25 12.57
CA MET A 44 -0.22 -11.69 11.17
C MET A 44 -1.58 -11.63 10.44
N ALA A 45 -2.67 -11.95 11.14
CA ALA A 45 -4.02 -11.85 10.58
C ALA A 45 -4.39 -10.40 10.24
N ALA A 46 -4.11 -9.46 11.15
CA ALA A 46 -4.34 -8.03 10.95
C ALA A 46 -3.45 -7.48 9.82
N TRP A 47 -2.20 -7.93 9.75
CA TRP A 47 -1.25 -7.58 8.70
C TRP A 47 -1.78 -7.95 7.32
N GLN A 48 -2.15 -9.21 7.14
CA GLN A 48 -2.64 -9.67 5.85
C GLN A 48 -3.99 -9.04 5.49
N ALA A 49 -4.92 -8.93 6.46
CA ALA A 49 -6.22 -8.29 6.22
C ALA A 49 -6.06 -6.84 5.78
N GLY A 50 -5.21 -6.08 6.47
CA GLY A 50 -4.90 -4.69 6.12
C GLY A 50 -4.29 -4.55 4.73
N HIS A 51 -3.27 -5.35 4.41
CA HIS A 51 -2.58 -5.27 3.11
C HIS A 51 -3.45 -5.78 1.96
N ARG A 52 -4.29 -6.80 2.16
CA ARG A 52 -5.27 -7.23 1.15
C ARG A 52 -6.27 -6.11 0.82
N ALA A 53 -6.76 -5.40 1.83
CA ALA A 53 -7.68 -4.27 1.62
C ALA A 53 -6.99 -3.07 0.93
N ALA A 54 -5.73 -2.80 1.28
CA ALA A 54 -4.96 -1.71 0.68
C ALA A 54 -4.44 -2.01 -0.74
N ARG A 55 -4.35 -3.28 -1.14
CA ARG A 55 -3.71 -3.75 -2.37
C ARG A 55 -4.09 -2.94 -3.60
N TRP A 56 -5.39 -2.77 -3.84
CA TRP A 56 -5.89 -2.01 -5.00
C TRP A 56 -5.40 -0.56 -5.00
N TRP A 57 -5.49 0.12 -3.85
CA TRP A 57 -5.08 1.51 -3.71
C TRP A 57 -3.57 1.70 -3.84
N MET A 58 -2.77 0.72 -3.40
CA MET A 58 -1.33 0.75 -3.63
C MET A 58 -0.98 0.58 -5.12
N HIS A 59 -1.74 -0.22 -5.88
CA HIS A 59 -1.59 -0.29 -7.33
C HIS A 59 -2.01 1.01 -8.02
N VAL A 60 -3.05 1.69 -7.54
CA VAL A 60 -3.39 3.04 -8.03
C VAL A 60 -2.25 4.03 -7.79
N ALA A 61 -1.62 4.00 -6.60
CA ALA A 61 -0.44 4.81 -6.33
C ALA A 61 0.72 4.47 -7.30
N ALA A 62 1.00 3.18 -7.50
CA ALA A 62 2.03 2.74 -8.45
C ALA A 62 1.76 3.24 -9.88
N VAL A 63 0.51 3.13 -10.35
CA VAL A 63 0.10 3.65 -11.66
C VAL A 63 0.29 5.16 -11.75
N ALA A 64 0.00 5.92 -10.69
CA ALA A 64 0.25 7.37 -10.68
C ALA A 64 1.73 7.70 -10.91
N PHE A 65 2.65 6.98 -10.26
CA PHE A 65 4.10 7.17 -10.46
C PHE A 65 4.54 6.78 -11.87
N VAL A 66 4.06 5.65 -12.41
CA VAL A 66 4.41 5.20 -13.77
C VAL A 66 3.83 6.15 -14.82
N ALA A 67 2.57 6.59 -14.67
CA ALA A 67 1.94 7.55 -15.56
C ALA A 67 2.68 8.90 -15.55
N THR A 68 3.16 9.33 -14.38
CA THR A 68 4.02 10.52 -14.27
C THR A 68 5.33 10.33 -15.03
N ALA A 69 5.97 9.16 -14.90
CA ALA A 69 7.20 8.85 -15.64
C ALA A 69 6.96 8.90 -17.16
N VAL A 70 5.86 8.33 -17.64
CA VAL A 70 5.47 8.35 -19.05
C VAL A 70 5.19 9.77 -19.53
N TRP A 71 4.45 10.57 -18.75
CA TRP A 71 4.17 11.97 -19.10
C TRP A 71 5.47 12.78 -19.24
N VAL A 72 6.37 12.70 -18.26
CA VAL A 72 7.67 13.41 -18.30
C VAL A 72 8.56 12.92 -19.44
N ALA A 73 8.47 11.64 -19.83
CA ALA A 73 9.23 11.11 -20.96
C ALA A 73 8.72 11.65 -22.31
N LEU A 74 7.41 11.91 -22.43
CA LEU A 74 6.79 12.46 -23.63
C LEU A 74 6.88 13.99 -23.70
N ASP A 75 6.84 14.65 -22.54
CA ASP A 75 6.91 16.11 -22.40
C ASP A 75 7.83 16.50 -21.22
N PRO A 76 9.13 16.68 -21.50
CA PRO A 76 10.13 17.08 -20.50
C PRO A 76 9.84 18.41 -19.80
N GLU A 77 9.18 19.35 -20.48
CA GLU A 77 8.90 20.69 -19.94
C GLU A 77 7.80 20.64 -18.86
N ALA A 78 6.93 19.63 -18.92
CA ALA A 78 5.89 19.40 -17.93
C ALA A 78 6.40 18.84 -16.58
N LEU A 79 7.72 18.66 -16.37
CA LEU A 79 8.28 17.98 -15.18
C LEU A 79 7.62 18.41 -13.86
N SER A 80 7.63 19.71 -13.56
CA SER A 80 7.15 20.22 -12.27
C SER A 80 5.66 19.97 -12.07
N VAL A 81 4.86 20.14 -13.13
CA VAL A 81 3.41 19.93 -13.09
C VAL A 81 3.10 18.45 -12.98
N ALA A 82 3.73 17.61 -13.82
CA ALA A 82 3.53 16.17 -13.83
C ALA A 82 3.90 15.55 -12.47
N VAL A 83 5.05 15.92 -11.90
CA VAL A 83 5.48 15.46 -10.57
C VAL A 83 4.50 15.92 -9.49
N GLY A 84 4.02 17.16 -9.55
CA GLY A 84 3.01 17.67 -8.60
C GLY A 84 1.71 16.87 -8.65
N VAL A 85 1.16 16.67 -9.85
CA VAL A 85 -0.08 15.89 -10.06
C VAL A 85 0.11 14.44 -9.61
N GLY A 86 1.21 13.80 -10.03
CA GLY A 86 1.56 12.44 -9.66
C GLY A 86 1.72 12.25 -8.15
N ALA A 87 2.40 13.18 -7.49
CA ALA A 87 2.58 13.16 -6.04
C ALA A 87 1.26 13.31 -5.28
N ILE A 88 0.37 14.22 -5.72
CA ILE A 88 -0.96 14.39 -5.11
C ILE A 88 -1.79 13.12 -5.30
N ALA A 89 -1.85 12.57 -6.52
CA ALA A 89 -2.59 11.34 -6.79
C ALA A 89 -2.06 10.15 -5.97
N GLY A 90 -0.73 9.99 -5.91
CA GLY A 90 -0.07 8.97 -5.11
C GLY A 90 -0.34 9.14 -3.62
N LEU A 91 -0.28 10.38 -3.10
CA LEU A 91 -0.57 10.68 -1.70
C LEU A 91 -2.01 10.33 -1.34
N VAL A 92 -2.99 10.76 -2.15
CA VAL A 92 -4.41 10.43 -1.93
C VAL A 92 -4.60 8.91 -1.92
N ALA A 93 -4.03 8.19 -2.89
CA ALA A 93 -4.13 6.74 -2.96
C ALA A 93 -3.52 6.05 -1.72
N VAL A 94 -2.34 6.49 -1.26
CA VAL A 94 -1.70 5.95 -0.05
C VAL A 94 -2.50 6.28 1.22
N THR A 95 -3.06 7.48 1.33
CA THR A 95 -3.93 7.83 2.46
C THR A 95 -5.17 6.96 2.51
N VAL A 96 -5.83 6.75 1.36
CA VAL A 96 -6.99 5.84 1.29
C VAL A 96 -6.56 4.41 1.63
N ALA A 97 -5.43 3.94 1.09
CA ALA A 97 -4.86 2.63 1.40
C ALA A 97 -4.64 2.43 2.91
N ALA A 98 -4.07 3.43 3.58
CA ALA A 98 -3.85 3.42 5.02
C ALA A 98 -5.15 3.34 5.81
N VAL A 99 -6.17 4.12 5.42
CA VAL A 99 -7.49 4.10 6.07
C VAL A 99 -8.17 2.74 5.90
N VAL A 100 -8.21 2.19 4.68
CA VAL A 100 -8.86 0.89 4.46
C VAL A 100 -8.08 -0.24 5.13
N ALA A 101 -6.75 -0.17 5.17
CA ALA A 101 -5.92 -1.14 5.88
C ALA A 101 -6.20 -1.12 7.39
N HIS A 102 -6.25 0.08 7.99
CA HIS A 102 -6.57 0.24 9.40
C HIS A 102 -7.94 -0.38 9.74
N ARG A 103 -8.98 -0.05 8.96
CA ARG A 103 -10.34 -0.56 9.19
C ARG A 103 -10.41 -2.08 9.03
N ALA A 104 -9.72 -2.64 8.03
CA ALA A 104 -9.69 -4.08 7.82
C ALA A 104 -8.93 -4.81 8.94
N ALA A 105 -7.82 -4.26 9.40
CA ALA A 105 -7.04 -4.81 10.51
C ALA A 105 -7.84 -4.83 11.82
N VAL A 106 -8.51 -3.73 12.17
CA VAL A 106 -9.37 -3.65 13.37
C VAL A 106 -10.50 -4.68 13.32
N ARG A 107 -11.14 -4.88 12.17
CA ARG A 107 -12.18 -5.90 12.01
C ARG A 107 -11.63 -7.31 12.21
N ALA A 108 -10.49 -7.62 11.59
CA ALA A 108 -9.86 -8.93 11.73
C ALA A 108 -9.50 -9.23 13.20
N THR A 109 -8.99 -8.26 13.94
CA THR A 109 -8.73 -8.43 15.38
C THR A 109 -10.01 -8.67 16.18
N ALA A 110 -11.07 -7.91 15.91
CA ALA A 110 -12.35 -8.06 16.59
C ALA A 110 -13.01 -9.42 16.32
N ASP A 111 -12.88 -9.95 15.10
CA ASP A 111 -13.42 -11.26 14.74
C ASP A 111 -12.70 -12.39 15.50
N VAL A 112 -11.37 -12.34 15.61
CA VAL A 112 -10.61 -13.31 16.43
C VAL A 112 -11.06 -13.29 17.90
N SER A 113 -11.26 -12.10 18.48
CA SER A 113 -11.73 -12.00 19.87
C SER A 113 -13.16 -12.53 20.05
N ARG A 114 -14.04 -12.35 19.06
CA ARG A 114 -15.40 -12.87 19.08
C ARG A 114 -15.43 -14.39 19.01
N ASP A 115 -14.63 -14.97 18.11
CA ASP A 115 -14.54 -16.43 17.95
C ASP A 115 -14.06 -17.10 19.24
N ALA A 116 -13.03 -16.53 19.90
CA ALA A 116 -12.53 -17.00 21.19
C ALA A 116 -13.59 -16.94 22.31
N ALA A 117 -14.42 -15.89 22.34
CA ALA A 117 -15.52 -15.77 23.31
C ALA A 117 -16.67 -16.77 23.04
N SER A 118 -16.88 -17.15 21.78
CA SER A 118 -17.94 -18.08 21.39
C SER A 118 -17.57 -19.57 21.56
N ASN A 119 -16.28 -19.89 21.64
CA ASN A 119 -15.78 -21.26 21.81
C ASN A 119 -14.62 -21.35 22.82
N PRO A 120 -14.91 -21.36 24.14
CA PRO A 120 -13.88 -21.37 25.19
C PRO A 120 -13.12 -22.70 25.32
N ALA A 121 -13.52 -23.75 24.59
CA ALA A 121 -12.84 -25.06 24.61
C ALA A 121 -11.68 -25.17 23.60
N ALA A 122 -11.43 -24.13 22.80
CA ALA A 122 -10.40 -24.11 21.76
C ALA A 122 -9.10 -23.36 22.15
N SER A 123 -9.00 -22.88 23.40
CA SER A 123 -7.84 -22.14 23.93
C SER A 123 -6.88 -23.03 24.71
#